data_AF-A0A484FT11-F1
#
_entry.id   AF-A0A484FT11-F1
#
_cell.length_a   1.000
_cell.length_b   1.000
_cell.length_c   1.000
_cell.angle_alpha   90.00
_cell.angle_beta   90.00
_cell.angle_gamma   90.00
#
_symmetry.space_group_name_H-M   'P 1'
#
loop_
_entity.id
_entity.type
_entity.pdbx_description
1 polymer ?
#
loop_
_entity_poly.entity_id
_entity_poly.type
_entity_poly.pdbx_seq_one_letter_code
_entity_poly.pdbx_strand_id
1 'polypeptide(L)'
;MSGVRVFRSLARPARQLRPLAAPALQTRHHSSKHPKGFEPPSEDDLSELRERVQEFTRREIPEEVAANTDKSNAFPHEMWQKLGDAGFLGMTADEDVGGLALGYQAHCIVMEEISRASGSIGLSYAAHSQLCVNQLQLNGSPEQKKKYLPGLIAGTSVGGLAMSESGAGSDVVSMRTTATAVDGGYVLNGSKMWITNGPDADLIVVYAKTEPEKASKGMTAFLVETKTKGFSCARKLDKMGMRGSNTGELNFDNVFVPTENVLGKLNGGVRVLMEGLDLERLVLSAGPLGIMQAALDVALPFTHQRKQFGIPIAQNQFIQGKLADMYTKLQASRAYTYATARAVDENGLIRTQDCAGAILYAAERATECTLDSIQLLGGMGYVEEMPASRLLRDAKLYEIGAGTSEIRRMFPLFICIGSSGNTHGFEDGNVAHHQTLTLLVGIGEAEPLGRASPAQDSC
;
A
#
# COMPACT_ATOMS: atom_id res chain seq x y z
N MET A 1 -22.12 -64.40 -77.75
CA MET A 1 -20.85 -64.01 -77.11
C MET A 1 -21.15 -62.89 -76.11
N SER A 2 -21.51 -63.27 -74.88
CA SER A 2 -20.68 -63.14 -73.66
C SER A 2 -20.40 -61.68 -73.23
N GLY A 3 -21.32 -61.13 -72.43
CA GLY A 3 -21.12 -59.91 -71.64
C GLY A 3 -20.67 -60.26 -70.22
N VAL A 4 -19.63 -59.57 -69.76
CA VAL A 4 -18.88 -59.79 -68.50
C VAL A 4 -19.58 -59.16 -67.28
N ARG A 5 -19.34 -59.80 -66.12
CA ARG A 5 -19.96 -59.60 -64.82
C ARG A 5 -19.41 -58.43 -63.98
N VAL A 6 -20.31 -58.00 -63.10
CA VAL A 6 -20.29 -57.15 -61.90
C VAL A 6 -19.14 -57.41 -60.92
N PHE A 7 -18.65 -56.34 -60.27
CA PHE A 7 -18.39 -56.31 -58.82
C PHE A 7 -18.83 -54.96 -58.23
N ARG A 8 -19.86 -54.99 -57.37
CA ARG A 8 -20.32 -53.85 -56.55
C ARG A 8 -19.53 -53.84 -55.24
N SER A 9 -18.76 -52.78 -55.01
CA SER A 9 -18.07 -52.51 -53.74
C SER A 9 -19.00 -51.78 -52.77
N LEU A 10 -19.09 -52.29 -51.55
CA LEU A 10 -19.86 -51.72 -50.43
C LEU A 10 -19.16 -50.49 -49.86
N ALA A 11 -19.71 -49.30 -50.10
CA ALA A 11 -19.27 -48.08 -49.44
C ALA A 11 -19.80 -48.04 -47.99
N ARG A 12 -18.89 -47.98 -47.01
CA ARG A 12 -19.20 -47.63 -45.62
C ARG A 12 -19.42 -46.11 -45.51
N PRO A 13 -20.40 -45.63 -44.73
CA PRO A 13 -20.58 -44.19 -44.54
C PRO A 13 -19.45 -43.61 -43.68
N ALA A 14 -18.94 -42.45 -44.10
CA ALA A 14 -17.92 -41.70 -43.39
C ALA A 14 -18.45 -41.31 -41.99
N ARG A 15 -17.69 -41.66 -40.96
CA ARG A 15 -17.96 -41.31 -39.56
C ARG A 15 -17.77 -39.80 -39.42
N GLN A 16 -18.85 -39.04 -39.28
CA GLN A 16 -18.79 -37.62 -38.94
C GLN A 16 -18.06 -37.48 -37.59
N LEU A 17 -16.89 -36.85 -37.62
CA LEU A 17 -16.20 -36.39 -36.43
C LEU A 17 -17.04 -35.26 -35.82
N ARG A 18 -17.69 -35.52 -34.69
CA ARG A 18 -18.26 -34.46 -33.86
C ARG A 18 -17.11 -33.54 -33.43
N PRO A 19 -17.24 -32.21 -33.55
CA PRO A 19 -16.29 -31.32 -32.91
C PRO A 19 -16.39 -31.57 -31.40
N LEU A 20 -15.26 -31.89 -30.77
CA LEU A 20 -15.14 -31.84 -29.32
C LEU A 20 -15.43 -30.39 -28.93
N ALA A 21 -16.55 -30.17 -28.25
CA ALA A 21 -16.84 -28.88 -27.66
C ALA A 21 -15.64 -28.52 -26.77
N ALA A 22 -14.94 -27.44 -27.13
CA ALA A 22 -13.97 -26.84 -26.23
C ALA A 22 -14.69 -26.60 -24.88
N PRO A 23 -14.08 -26.97 -23.75
CA PRO A 23 -14.68 -26.62 -22.47
C PRO A 23 -14.86 -25.10 -22.50
N ALA A 24 -16.09 -24.65 -22.29
CA ALA A 24 -16.35 -23.22 -22.09
C ALA A 24 -15.38 -22.79 -21.00
N LEU A 25 -14.42 -21.94 -21.35
CA LEU A 25 -13.64 -21.18 -20.39
C LEU A 25 -14.68 -20.47 -19.55
N GLN A 26 -14.98 -21.04 -18.38
CA GLN A 26 -15.63 -20.29 -17.32
C GLN A 26 -14.62 -19.21 -16.98
N THR A 27 -14.76 -18.06 -17.62
CA THR A 27 -14.24 -16.80 -17.10
C THR A 27 -14.84 -16.69 -15.71
N ARG A 28 -14.09 -17.17 -14.71
CA ARG A 28 -14.36 -16.81 -13.33
C ARG A 28 -14.30 -15.29 -13.36
N HIS A 29 -15.45 -14.66 -13.24
CA HIS A 29 -15.51 -13.24 -12.93
C HIS A 29 -14.75 -13.09 -11.61
N HIS A 30 -13.47 -12.75 -11.70
CA HIS A 30 -12.75 -12.22 -10.56
C HIS A 30 -13.63 -11.06 -10.07
N SER A 31 -14.06 -11.11 -8.82
CA SER A 31 -14.68 -9.95 -8.19
C SER A 31 -13.74 -8.79 -8.46
N SER A 32 -14.20 -7.77 -9.18
CA SER A 32 -13.35 -6.71 -9.71
C SER A 32 -12.65 -5.92 -8.60
N LYS A 33 -13.04 -6.11 -7.33
CA LYS A 33 -12.56 -5.32 -6.18
C LYS A 33 -12.81 -3.82 -6.39
N HIS A 34 -13.87 -3.51 -7.12
CA HIS A 34 -14.36 -2.17 -7.40
C HIS A 34 -15.74 -1.92 -6.77
N PRO A 35 -16.11 -0.63 -6.65
CA PRO A 35 -17.47 -0.17 -6.40
C PRO A 35 -18.55 -0.78 -7.29
N LYS A 36 -19.80 -0.68 -6.84
CA LYS A 36 -20.96 -1.12 -7.63
C LYS A 36 -21.10 -0.25 -8.89
N GLY A 37 -21.23 -0.90 -10.05
CA GLY A 37 -21.39 -0.17 -11.32
C GLY A 37 -20.14 0.56 -11.78
N PHE A 38 -18.96 0.16 -11.29
CA PHE A 38 -17.69 0.78 -11.64
C PHE A 38 -17.44 0.78 -13.15
N GLU A 39 -17.17 1.96 -13.67
CA GLU A 39 -16.65 2.21 -15.01
C GLU A 39 -15.24 2.81 -14.83
N PRO A 40 -14.20 2.29 -15.51
CA PRO A 40 -12.87 2.88 -15.45
C PRO A 40 -12.91 4.35 -15.91
N PRO A 41 -12.23 5.26 -15.19
CA PRO A 41 -12.14 6.66 -15.61
C PRO A 41 -11.43 6.76 -16.96
N SER A 42 -11.85 7.73 -17.78
CA SER A 42 -11.15 8.02 -19.04
C SER A 42 -9.79 8.69 -18.77
N GLU A 43 -8.91 8.69 -19.77
CA GLU A 43 -7.61 9.39 -19.67
C GLU A 43 -7.80 10.90 -19.42
N ASP A 44 -8.86 11.50 -19.98
CA ASP A 44 -9.19 12.91 -19.75
C ASP A 44 -9.62 13.15 -18.29
N ASP A 45 -10.45 12.26 -17.71
CA ASP A 45 -10.85 12.33 -16.30
C ASP A 45 -9.64 12.22 -15.36
N LEU A 46 -8.73 11.30 -15.66
CA LEU A 46 -7.49 11.10 -14.91
C LEU A 46 -6.57 12.33 -15.02
N SER A 47 -6.47 12.95 -16.20
CA SER A 47 -5.71 14.18 -16.40
C SER A 47 -6.29 15.35 -15.61
N GLU A 48 -7.61 15.55 -15.66
CA GLU A 48 -8.29 16.61 -14.89
C GLU A 48 -8.10 16.39 -13.37
N LEU A 49 -8.24 15.15 -12.90
CA LEU A 49 -7.97 14.80 -11.52
C LEU A 49 -6.54 15.17 -11.11
N ARG A 50 -5.54 14.84 -11.92
CA ARG A 50 -4.15 15.18 -11.63
C ARG A 50 -3.95 16.69 -11.50
N GLU A 51 -4.51 17.48 -12.40
CA GLU A 51 -4.44 18.95 -12.33
C GLU A 51 -5.09 19.49 -11.05
N ARG A 52 -6.26 18.95 -10.68
CA ARG A 52 -6.96 19.31 -9.43
C ARG A 52 -6.15 18.98 -8.19
N VAL A 53 -5.51 17.80 -8.14
CA VAL A 53 -4.65 17.43 -7.00
C VAL A 53 -3.41 18.31 -6.96
N GLN A 54 -2.79 18.62 -8.11
CA GLN A 54 -1.64 19.53 -8.16
C GLN A 54 -1.98 20.95 -7.70
N GLU A 55 -3.16 21.46 -8.05
CA GLU A 55 -3.63 22.75 -7.54
C GLU A 55 -3.85 22.70 -6.03
N PHE A 56 -4.50 21.64 -5.53
CA PHE A 56 -4.70 21.43 -4.11
C PHE A 56 -3.37 21.39 -3.35
N THR A 57 -2.39 20.61 -3.81
CA THR A 57 -1.11 20.47 -3.11
C THR A 57 -0.29 21.76 -3.15
N ARG A 58 -0.31 22.50 -4.27
CA ARG A 58 0.30 23.84 -4.35
C ARG A 58 -0.30 24.82 -3.33
N ARG A 59 -1.60 24.73 -3.06
CA ARG A 59 -2.31 25.63 -2.14
C ARG A 59 -2.19 25.19 -0.67
N GLU A 60 -2.41 23.91 -0.39
CA GLU A 60 -2.59 23.39 0.96
C GLU A 60 -1.33 22.75 1.55
N ILE A 61 -0.42 22.25 0.69
CA ILE A 61 0.83 21.60 1.10
C ILE A 61 2.03 22.30 0.43
N PRO A 62 2.20 23.63 0.59
CA PRO A 62 3.42 24.29 0.15
C PRO A 62 4.63 23.78 0.94
N GLU A 63 5.83 24.05 0.43
CA GLU A 63 7.10 23.60 1.04
C GLU A 63 7.22 23.98 2.53
N GLU A 64 6.71 25.15 2.93
CA GLU A 64 6.69 25.57 4.32
C GLU A 64 5.89 24.62 5.23
N VAL A 65 4.72 24.16 4.76
CA VAL A 65 3.89 23.19 5.49
C VAL A 65 4.60 21.85 5.56
N ALA A 66 5.19 21.38 4.46
CA ALA A 66 5.93 20.12 4.42
C ALA A 66 7.16 20.14 5.35
N ALA A 67 7.92 21.24 5.36
CA ALA A 67 9.10 21.42 6.21
C ALA A 67 8.73 21.54 7.69
N ASN A 68 7.70 22.32 8.02
CA ASN A 68 7.22 22.44 9.39
C ASN A 68 6.71 21.09 9.92
N THR A 69 5.95 20.36 9.11
CA THR A 69 5.43 19.02 9.41
C THR A 69 6.55 18.03 9.74
N ASP A 70 7.65 18.05 8.97
CA ASP A 70 8.81 17.20 9.23
C ASP A 70 9.53 17.60 10.53
N LYS A 71 9.74 18.90 10.73
CA LYS A 71 10.43 19.45 11.91
C LYS A 71 9.67 19.18 13.20
N SER A 72 8.34 19.39 13.20
CA SER A 72 7.49 19.17 14.36
C SER A 72 7.22 17.68 14.62
N ASN A 73 7.55 16.80 13.68
CA ASN A 73 7.19 15.39 13.71
C ASN A 73 5.70 15.20 13.99
N ALA A 74 4.82 15.93 13.29
CA ALA A 74 3.39 15.89 13.55
C ALA A 74 2.58 16.13 12.28
N PHE A 75 1.56 15.29 12.05
CA PHE A 75 0.59 15.51 10.98
C PHE A 75 -0.21 16.81 11.22
N PRO A 76 -0.41 17.66 10.20
CA PRO A 76 -1.27 18.84 10.30
C PRO A 76 -2.75 18.42 10.35
N HIS A 77 -3.34 18.30 11.55
CA HIS A 77 -4.67 17.69 11.74
C HIS A 77 -5.77 18.27 10.85
N GLU A 78 -5.79 19.59 10.62
CA GLU A 78 -6.75 20.26 9.73
C GLU A 78 -6.71 19.76 8.27
N MET A 79 -5.62 19.11 7.86
CA MET A 79 -5.45 18.54 6.53
C MET A 79 -6.47 17.43 6.25
N TRP A 80 -6.95 16.71 7.27
CA TRP A 80 -7.98 15.68 7.08
C TRP A 80 -9.28 16.27 6.51
N GLN A 81 -9.76 17.37 7.10
CA GLN A 81 -10.96 18.05 6.60
C GLN A 81 -10.73 18.59 5.18
N LYS A 82 -9.57 19.20 4.92
CA LYS A 82 -9.22 19.71 3.58
C LYS A 82 -9.21 18.62 2.51
N LEU A 83 -8.64 17.45 2.82
CA LEU A 83 -8.62 16.29 1.93
C LEU A 83 -10.03 15.71 1.72
N GLY A 84 -10.87 15.71 2.77
CA GLY A 84 -12.26 15.29 2.69
C GLY A 84 -13.10 16.22 1.81
N ASP A 85 -12.99 17.53 2.02
CA ASP A 85 -13.69 18.57 1.24
C ASP A 85 -13.28 18.53 -0.25
N ALA A 86 -12.03 18.18 -0.55
CA ALA A 86 -11.55 17.98 -1.91
C ALA A 86 -12.01 16.65 -2.55
N GLY A 87 -12.60 15.75 -1.75
CA GLY A 87 -13.08 14.43 -2.17
C GLY A 87 -12.00 13.34 -2.17
N PHE A 88 -10.76 13.64 -1.80
CA PHE A 88 -9.61 12.76 -1.98
C PHE A 88 -9.60 11.53 -1.05
N LEU A 89 -10.30 11.57 0.09
CA LEU A 89 -10.30 10.45 1.06
C LEU A 89 -11.18 9.25 0.63
N GLY A 90 -11.97 9.39 -0.44
CA GLY A 90 -12.96 8.40 -0.86
C GLY A 90 -12.79 7.84 -2.28
N MET A 91 -11.57 7.84 -2.85
CA MET A 91 -11.33 7.45 -4.25
C MET A 91 -11.94 6.11 -4.66
N THR A 92 -11.81 5.08 -3.81
CA THR A 92 -12.27 3.72 -4.11
C THR A 92 -13.61 3.38 -3.44
N ALA A 93 -14.22 4.31 -2.69
CA ALA A 93 -15.46 4.07 -1.98
C ALA A 93 -16.68 4.26 -2.90
N ASP A 94 -17.78 3.55 -2.61
CA ASP A 94 -19.04 3.72 -3.35
C ASP A 94 -19.60 5.14 -3.16
N GLU A 95 -20.31 5.65 -4.18
CA GLU A 95 -20.96 6.98 -4.10
C GLU A 95 -22.03 7.04 -3.01
N ASP A 96 -22.70 5.92 -2.70
CA ASP A 96 -23.79 5.84 -1.72
C ASP A 96 -23.34 6.10 -0.26
N VAL A 97 -22.03 6.04 -0.01
CA VAL A 97 -21.38 6.38 1.27
C VAL A 97 -20.54 7.64 1.19
N GLY A 98 -20.63 8.39 0.07
CA GLY A 98 -19.92 9.66 -0.15
C GLY A 98 -18.60 9.54 -0.89
N GLY A 99 -18.23 8.35 -1.39
CA GLY A 99 -17.04 8.15 -2.20
C GLY A 99 -17.18 8.66 -3.63
N LEU A 100 -16.10 8.55 -4.42
CA LEU A 100 -16.09 8.95 -5.84
C LEU A 100 -16.08 7.77 -6.82
N ALA A 101 -15.89 6.55 -6.34
CA ALA A 101 -15.83 5.33 -7.15
C ALA A 101 -14.89 5.39 -8.39
N LEU A 102 -13.75 6.07 -8.29
CA LEU A 102 -12.83 6.32 -9.42
C LEU A 102 -11.74 5.24 -9.62
N GLY A 103 -11.72 4.20 -8.77
CA GLY A 103 -10.79 3.08 -8.91
C GLY A 103 -9.35 3.40 -8.49
N TYR A 104 -8.42 2.54 -8.87
CA TYR A 104 -7.05 2.56 -8.37
C TYR A 104 -6.11 3.45 -9.19
N GLN A 105 -6.40 3.71 -10.47
CA GLN A 105 -5.65 4.68 -11.28
C GLN A 105 -5.77 6.09 -10.69
N ALA A 106 -6.99 6.52 -10.39
CA ALA A 106 -7.27 7.79 -9.72
C ALA A 106 -6.60 7.86 -8.34
N HIS A 107 -6.67 6.78 -7.56
CA HIS A 107 -6.04 6.71 -6.24
C HIS A 107 -4.52 6.85 -6.33
N CYS A 108 -3.87 6.20 -7.30
CA CYS A 108 -2.44 6.35 -7.56
C CYS A 108 -2.06 7.79 -7.93
N ILE A 109 -2.88 8.50 -8.72
CA ILE A 109 -2.67 9.94 -9.04
C ILE A 109 -2.66 10.78 -7.77
N VAL A 110 -3.69 10.63 -6.93
CA VAL A 110 -3.79 11.40 -5.68
C VAL A 110 -2.59 11.11 -4.78
N MET A 111 -2.21 9.84 -4.66
CA MET A 111 -1.06 9.41 -3.87
C MET A 111 0.25 9.99 -4.40
N GLU A 112 0.50 9.92 -5.72
CA GLU A 112 1.71 10.48 -6.34
C GLU A 112 1.85 11.98 -6.07
N GLU A 113 0.79 12.76 -6.35
CA GLU A 113 0.87 14.21 -6.26
C GLU A 113 0.92 14.73 -4.82
N ILE A 114 0.23 14.07 -3.86
CA ILE A 114 0.40 14.39 -2.43
C ILE A 114 1.82 14.05 -1.97
N SER A 115 2.37 12.89 -2.35
CA SER A 115 3.74 12.50 -1.99
C SER A 115 4.81 13.37 -2.65
N ARG A 116 4.53 13.98 -3.80
CA ARG A 116 5.39 14.99 -4.42
C ARG A 116 5.49 16.25 -3.56
N ALA A 117 4.39 16.67 -2.94
CA ALA A 117 4.40 17.81 -2.03
C ALA A 117 4.98 17.46 -0.65
N SER A 118 4.60 16.31 -0.08
CA SER A 118 5.14 15.78 1.17
C SER A 118 4.96 14.27 1.25
N GLY A 119 6.06 13.52 1.21
CA GLY A 119 6.07 12.06 1.34
C GLY A 119 5.35 11.61 2.61
N SER A 120 5.66 12.27 3.73
CA SER A 120 5.06 11.97 5.04
C SER A 120 3.54 12.22 5.14
N ILE A 121 3.01 13.31 4.55
CA ILE A 121 1.55 13.52 4.50
C ILE A 121 0.90 12.48 3.59
N GLY A 122 1.54 12.18 2.44
CA GLY A 122 1.10 11.13 1.53
C GLY A 122 1.00 9.76 2.19
N LEU A 123 1.95 9.39 3.06
CA LEU A 123 1.89 8.12 3.80
C LEU A 123 0.70 8.05 4.76
N SER A 124 0.44 9.13 5.51
CA SER A 124 -0.71 9.20 6.42
C SER A 124 -2.03 9.12 5.64
N TYR A 125 -2.12 9.84 4.52
CA TYR A 125 -3.23 9.74 3.56
C TYR A 125 -3.43 8.31 3.05
N ALA A 126 -2.37 7.60 2.67
CA ALA A 126 -2.46 6.21 2.20
C ALA A 126 -2.95 5.27 3.30
N ALA A 127 -2.48 5.43 4.54
CA ALA A 127 -2.96 4.65 5.67
C ALA A 127 -4.47 4.83 5.92
N HIS A 128 -4.96 6.06 5.76
CA HIS A 128 -6.38 6.37 5.87
C HIS A 128 -7.19 5.82 4.69
N SER A 129 -6.87 6.28 3.48
CA SER A 129 -7.66 6.03 2.26
C SER A 129 -7.58 4.57 1.79
N GLN A 130 -6.40 3.94 1.91
CA GLN A 130 -6.18 2.58 1.42
C GLN A 130 -6.25 1.54 2.52
N LEU A 131 -5.55 1.73 3.64
CA LEU A 131 -5.52 0.68 4.67
C LEU A 131 -6.81 0.61 5.50
N CYS A 132 -7.56 1.71 5.61
CA CYS A 132 -8.83 1.74 6.34
C CYS A 132 -10.04 1.81 5.41
N VAL A 133 -10.18 2.89 4.62
CA VAL A 133 -11.37 3.13 3.79
C VAL A 133 -11.55 2.04 2.74
N ASN A 134 -10.52 1.71 1.95
CA ASN A 134 -10.62 0.63 0.95
C ASN A 134 -10.88 -0.73 1.60
N GLN A 135 -10.22 -1.07 2.72
CA GLN A 135 -10.46 -2.35 3.39
C GLN A 135 -11.89 -2.49 3.93
N LEU A 136 -12.44 -1.41 4.49
CA LEU A 136 -13.83 -1.37 4.92
C LEU A 136 -14.80 -1.43 3.72
N GLN A 137 -14.45 -0.78 2.60
CA GLN A 137 -15.22 -0.86 1.37
C GLN A 137 -15.25 -2.28 0.79
N LEU A 138 -14.13 -3.01 0.84
CA LEU A 138 -14.06 -4.37 0.30
C LEU A 138 -14.73 -5.41 1.22
N ASN A 139 -14.56 -5.27 2.54
CA ASN A 139 -14.89 -6.33 3.49
C ASN A 139 -16.04 -6.00 4.46
N GLY A 140 -16.48 -4.74 4.50
CA GLY A 140 -17.49 -4.26 5.43
C GLY A 140 -18.90 -4.71 5.06
N SER A 141 -19.72 -5.00 6.07
CA SER A 141 -21.17 -5.16 5.89
C SER A 141 -21.82 -3.83 5.47
N PRO A 142 -23.01 -3.84 4.84
CA PRO A 142 -23.74 -2.61 4.52
C PRO A 142 -23.91 -1.66 5.73
N GLU A 143 -24.16 -2.22 6.91
CA GLU A 143 -24.32 -1.49 8.16
C GLU A 143 -22.99 -0.86 8.63
N GLN A 144 -21.89 -1.61 8.56
CA GLN A 144 -20.55 -1.11 8.89
C GLN A 144 -20.14 0.03 7.94
N LYS A 145 -20.35 -0.15 6.62
CA LYS A 145 -20.06 0.86 5.62
C LYS A 145 -20.84 2.14 5.89
N LYS A 146 -22.16 2.03 6.08
CA LYS A 146 -23.04 3.17 6.38
C LYS A 146 -22.67 3.87 7.68
N LYS A 147 -22.17 3.14 8.69
CA LYS A 147 -21.77 3.69 9.99
C LYS A 147 -20.46 4.48 9.90
N TYR A 148 -19.42 3.93 9.28
CA TYR A 148 -18.06 4.46 9.41
C TYR A 148 -17.56 5.22 8.17
N LEU A 149 -17.89 4.79 6.95
CA LEU A 149 -17.32 5.39 5.74
C LEU A 149 -17.64 6.88 5.57
N PRO A 150 -18.87 7.37 5.82
CA PRO A 150 -19.17 8.79 5.64
C PRO A 150 -18.27 9.72 6.47
N GLY A 151 -18.00 9.37 7.73
CA GLY A 151 -17.13 10.17 8.60
C GLY A 151 -15.66 10.15 8.17
N LEU A 152 -15.17 8.97 7.74
CA LEU A 152 -13.82 8.79 7.21
C LEU A 152 -13.61 9.54 5.89
N ILE A 153 -14.60 9.52 4.99
CA ILE A 153 -14.53 10.20 3.69
C ILE A 153 -14.62 11.71 3.84
N ALA A 154 -15.46 12.20 4.76
CA ALA A 154 -15.55 13.62 5.07
C ALA A 154 -14.33 14.19 5.82
N GLY A 155 -13.39 13.34 6.27
CA GLY A 155 -12.21 13.78 7.05
C GLY A 155 -12.52 14.17 8.50
N THR A 156 -13.74 13.90 8.96
CA THR A 156 -14.17 14.15 10.37
C THR A 156 -13.75 13.03 11.33
N SER A 157 -13.28 11.92 10.78
CA SER A 157 -12.77 10.77 11.50
C SER A 157 -11.52 10.26 10.80
N VAL A 158 -10.54 9.77 11.56
CA VAL A 158 -9.27 9.27 11.02
C VAL A 158 -9.19 7.74 11.13
N GLY A 159 -8.77 7.11 10.04
CA GLY A 159 -8.62 5.67 9.91
C GLY A 159 -7.17 5.19 10.04
N GLY A 160 -7.01 3.98 10.57
CA GLY A 160 -5.73 3.25 10.56
C GLY A 160 -5.93 1.73 10.44
N LEU A 161 -4.81 1.01 10.31
CA LEU A 161 -4.78 -0.45 10.27
C LEU A 161 -3.67 -0.97 11.19
N ALA A 162 -4.00 -1.89 12.08
CA ALA A 162 -3.11 -2.46 13.07
C ALA A 162 -2.93 -3.96 12.89
N MET A 163 -1.77 -4.32 12.36
CA MET A 163 -1.43 -5.70 12.04
C MET A 163 -0.14 -6.14 12.72
N SER A 164 0.96 -5.42 12.48
CA SER A 164 2.30 -5.75 12.97
C SER A 164 2.45 -5.64 14.49
N GLU A 165 3.30 -6.50 15.03
CA GLU A 165 3.70 -6.55 16.44
C GLU A 165 5.22 -6.54 16.54
N SER A 166 5.78 -6.26 17.72
CA SER A 166 7.23 -6.30 17.94
C SER A 166 7.87 -7.64 17.52
N GLY A 167 7.16 -8.74 17.76
CA GLY A 167 7.57 -10.10 17.35
C GLY A 167 7.02 -10.58 16.00
N ALA A 168 6.23 -9.76 15.29
CA ALA A 168 5.56 -10.15 14.05
C ALA A 168 5.52 -9.01 13.03
N GLY A 169 6.61 -8.88 12.26
CA GLY A 169 6.76 -7.96 11.13
C GLY A 169 6.40 -8.64 9.80
N SER A 170 7.41 -9.16 9.09
CA SER A 170 7.23 -9.88 7.81
C SER A 170 6.41 -11.16 7.96
N ASP A 171 6.60 -11.91 9.05
CA ASP A 171 5.76 -13.06 9.41
C ASP A 171 4.54 -12.61 10.22
N VAL A 172 3.68 -11.85 9.56
CA VAL A 172 2.59 -11.15 10.25
C VAL A 172 1.54 -12.11 10.81
N VAL A 173 1.42 -13.30 10.25
CA VAL A 173 0.46 -14.32 10.73
C VAL A 173 0.88 -14.93 12.07
N SER A 174 2.11 -14.71 12.53
CA SER A 174 2.61 -15.15 13.83
C SER A 174 2.31 -14.16 14.98
N MET A 175 1.48 -13.14 14.72
CA MET A 175 0.97 -12.22 15.74
C MET A 175 0.32 -12.94 16.93
N ARG A 176 0.42 -12.33 18.12
CA ARG A 176 0.01 -12.87 19.41
C ARG A 176 -1.16 -12.15 20.04
N THR A 177 -1.53 -10.94 19.59
CA THR A 177 -2.75 -10.25 20.07
C THR A 177 -3.94 -11.19 19.95
N THR A 178 -4.69 -11.36 21.04
CA THR A 178 -5.83 -12.28 21.11
C THR A 178 -7.15 -11.52 21.12
N ALA A 179 -8.22 -12.20 20.71
CA ALA A 179 -9.60 -11.76 20.83
C ALA A 179 -10.42 -12.91 21.42
N THR A 180 -10.73 -12.86 22.71
CA THR A 180 -11.46 -13.91 23.42
C THR A 180 -12.96 -13.65 23.33
N ALA A 181 -13.73 -14.65 22.91
CA ALA A 181 -15.19 -14.55 22.85
C ALA A 181 -15.80 -14.32 24.24
N VAL A 182 -16.72 -13.38 24.32
CA VAL A 182 -17.54 -13.07 25.50
C VAL A 182 -19.00 -12.87 25.07
N ASP A 183 -19.90 -12.67 26.01
CA ASP A 183 -21.28 -12.33 25.66
C ASP A 183 -21.34 -11.02 24.86
N GLY A 184 -22.06 -11.04 23.73
CA GLY A 184 -22.18 -9.90 22.81
C GLY A 184 -20.97 -9.60 21.91
N GLY A 185 -19.80 -10.21 22.11
CA GLY A 185 -18.62 -9.86 21.31
C GLY A 185 -17.31 -10.52 21.72
N TYR A 186 -16.24 -9.75 21.67
CA TYR A 186 -14.87 -10.20 21.93
C TYR A 186 -14.14 -9.22 22.84
N VAL A 187 -13.20 -9.73 23.62
CA VAL A 187 -12.26 -8.91 24.41
C VAL A 187 -10.87 -9.06 23.82
N LEU A 188 -10.30 -7.95 23.34
CA LEU A 188 -8.98 -7.90 22.74
C LEU A 188 -7.91 -7.61 23.80
N ASN A 189 -6.82 -8.36 23.74
CA ASN A 189 -5.63 -8.18 24.59
C ASN A 189 -4.35 -8.32 23.76
N GLY A 190 -3.43 -7.37 23.91
CA GLY A 190 -2.13 -7.39 23.23
C GLY A 190 -1.59 -6.00 22.91
N SER A 191 -0.59 -5.96 22.04
CA SER A 191 -0.05 -4.70 21.54
C SER A 191 0.27 -4.79 20.05
N LYS A 192 0.25 -3.64 19.39
CA LYS A 192 0.59 -3.46 17.98
C LYS A 192 1.67 -2.41 17.85
N MET A 193 2.53 -2.55 16.84
CA MET A 193 3.73 -1.73 16.68
C MET A 193 3.81 -1.19 15.26
N TRP A 194 4.34 0.02 15.12
CA TRP A 194 4.51 0.73 13.84
C TRP A 194 3.18 1.13 13.17
N ILE A 195 2.16 1.44 13.98
CA ILE A 195 0.82 1.72 13.43
C ILE A 195 0.70 3.16 12.98
N THR A 196 0.73 3.36 11.67
CA THR A 196 0.46 4.66 11.03
C THR A 196 -0.94 5.13 11.36
N ASN A 197 -1.07 6.43 11.64
CA ASN A 197 -2.26 7.12 12.16
C ASN A 197 -2.71 6.65 13.54
N GLY A 198 -2.13 5.58 14.11
CA GLY A 198 -2.54 5.02 15.40
C GLY A 198 -2.67 6.03 16.55
N PRO A 199 -1.77 7.03 16.70
CA PRO A 199 -1.90 8.06 17.73
C PRO A 199 -3.12 8.97 17.59
N ASP A 200 -3.64 9.16 16.37
CA ASP A 200 -4.71 10.14 16.06
C ASP A 200 -5.99 9.49 15.49
N ALA A 201 -5.97 8.18 15.23
CA ALA A 201 -7.09 7.49 14.61
C ALA A 201 -8.30 7.44 15.55
N ASP A 202 -9.50 7.52 14.97
CA ASP A 202 -10.77 7.24 15.64
C ASP A 202 -11.21 5.79 15.43
N LEU A 203 -10.85 5.20 14.27
CA LEU A 203 -11.19 3.84 13.89
C LEU A 203 -9.97 3.10 13.37
N ILE A 204 -9.74 1.89 13.88
CA ILE A 204 -8.62 1.05 13.47
C ILE A 204 -9.12 -0.33 13.07
N VAL A 205 -8.68 -0.81 11.91
CA VAL A 205 -8.83 -2.21 11.49
C VAL A 205 -7.76 -3.03 12.22
N VAL A 206 -8.14 -3.83 13.21
CA VAL A 206 -7.22 -4.60 14.06
C VAL A 206 -7.28 -6.09 13.71
N TYR A 207 -6.13 -6.70 13.48
CA TYR A 207 -6.01 -8.15 13.32
C TYR A 207 -5.60 -8.81 14.64
N ALA A 208 -6.35 -9.84 15.05
CA ALA A 208 -6.10 -10.59 16.29
C ALA A 208 -6.42 -12.09 16.13
N LYS A 209 -5.88 -12.91 17.03
CA LYS A 209 -6.14 -14.35 17.11
C LYS A 209 -7.39 -14.64 17.93
N THR A 210 -8.41 -15.16 17.28
CA THR A 210 -9.60 -15.74 17.92
C THR A 210 -9.40 -17.21 18.25
N GLU A 211 -8.57 -17.91 17.50
CA GLU A 211 -8.16 -19.30 17.71
C GLU A 211 -6.63 -19.44 17.56
N PRO A 212 -5.83 -19.04 18.58
CA PRO A 212 -4.37 -18.98 18.48
C PRO A 212 -3.71 -20.27 17.98
N GLU A 213 -4.25 -21.43 18.38
CA GLU A 213 -3.78 -22.76 18.02
C GLU A 213 -3.92 -23.09 16.53
N LYS A 214 -4.77 -22.38 15.78
CA LYS A 214 -4.98 -22.60 14.34
C LYS A 214 -4.10 -21.71 13.45
N ALA A 215 -3.11 -21.04 14.04
CA ALA A 215 -2.17 -20.16 13.33
C ALA A 215 -2.91 -19.18 12.40
N SER A 216 -2.58 -19.13 11.12
CA SER A 216 -3.22 -18.22 10.14
C SER A 216 -4.74 -18.43 10.03
N LYS A 217 -5.24 -19.65 10.22
CA LYS A 217 -6.68 -19.97 10.12
C LYS A 217 -7.50 -19.51 11.33
N GLY A 218 -6.85 -19.06 12.41
CA GLY A 218 -7.51 -18.58 13.63
C GLY A 218 -7.44 -17.07 13.81
N MET A 219 -7.24 -16.32 12.73
CA MET A 219 -7.10 -14.86 12.73
C MET A 219 -8.40 -14.19 12.30
N THR A 220 -8.79 -13.11 12.96
CA THR A 220 -9.98 -12.31 12.66
C THR A 220 -9.61 -10.83 12.57
N ALA A 221 -10.29 -10.09 11.69
CA ALA A 221 -10.19 -8.64 11.59
C ALA A 221 -11.36 -7.98 12.33
N PHE A 222 -11.08 -6.89 13.04
CA PHE A 222 -12.02 -6.17 13.88
C PHE A 222 -11.98 -4.68 13.59
N LEU A 223 -13.13 -4.01 13.69
CA LEU A 223 -13.24 -2.56 13.71
C LEU A 223 -13.21 -2.08 15.16
N VAL A 224 -12.14 -1.38 15.55
CA VAL A 224 -11.97 -0.89 16.93
C VAL A 224 -12.04 0.63 16.94
N GLU A 225 -13.02 1.17 17.65
CA GLU A 225 -13.12 2.60 17.94
C GLU A 225 -12.11 2.94 19.06
N THR A 226 -11.23 3.91 18.84
CA THR A 226 -10.10 4.20 19.74
C THR A 226 -10.52 4.83 21.08
N LYS A 227 -11.77 5.32 21.17
CA LYS A 227 -12.38 5.80 22.43
C LYS A 227 -12.87 4.65 23.33
N THR A 228 -12.82 3.41 22.86
CA THR A 228 -13.23 2.23 23.65
C THR A 228 -12.32 2.07 24.87
N LYS A 229 -12.92 1.82 26.04
CA LYS A 229 -12.17 1.59 27.28
C LYS A 229 -11.14 0.47 27.10
N GLY A 230 -9.92 0.71 27.58
CA GLY A 230 -8.81 -0.24 27.49
C GLY A 230 -7.90 -0.04 26.28
N PHE A 231 -8.33 0.72 25.28
CA PHE A 231 -7.47 1.12 24.17
C PHE A 231 -6.56 2.27 24.60
N SER A 232 -5.29 2.23 24.19
CA SER A 232 -4.39 3.36 24.33
C SER A 232 -3.27 3.35 23.29
N CYS A 233 -2.76 4.53 22.94
CA CYS A 233 -1.49 4.66 22.26
C CYS A 233 -0.38 4.82 23.31
N ALA A 234 0.45 3.79 23.49
CA ALA A 234 1.50 3.73 24.51
C ALA A 234 2.56 4.81 24.28
N ARG A 235 2.95 5.00 23.02
CA ARG A 235 3.85 6.07 22.59
C ARG A 235 3.72 6.34 21.11
N LYS A 236 3.96 7.58 20.74
CA LYS A 236 4.27 7.99 19.36
C LYS A 236 5.76 7.81 19.10
N LEU A 237 6.10 7.25 17.96
CA LEU A 237 7.48 6.92 17.57
C LEU A 237 8.15 8.11 16.89
N ASP A 238 9.40 8.36 17.27
CA ASP A 238 10.28 9.31 16.60
C ASP A 238 11.08 8.59 15.50
N LYS A 239 10.86 8.97 14.24
CA LYS A 239 11.32 8.24 13.06
C LYS A 239 12.36 9.05 12.28
N MET A 240 13.23 8.35 11.54
CA MET A 240 14.20 8.94 10.61
C MET A 240 13.51 9.86 9.57
N GLY A 241 12.47 9.35 8.91
CA GLY A 241 11.64 10.08 7.96
C GLY A 241 10.17 9.81 8.20
N MET A 242 9.33 10.23 7.27
CA MET A 242 7.87 10.13 7.36
C MET A 242 7.34 10.77 8.65
N ARG A 243 7.92 11.92 9.01
CA ARG A 243 7.72 12.60 10.30
C ARG A 243 6.37 13.33 10.39
N GLY A 244 5.77 13.66 9.25
CA GLY A 244 4.36 14.07 9.16
C GLY A 244 3.34 12.93 9.25
N SER A 245 3.77 11.68 9.29
CA SER A 245 2.87 10.53 9.45
C SER A 245 3.01 10.00 10.87
N ASN A 246 2.09 10.37 11.76
CA ASN A 246 2.13 9.91 13.15
C ASN A 246 2.07 8.38 13.19
N THR A 247 2.98 7.76 13.93
CA THR A 247 3.09 6.30 14.04
C THR A 247 3.19 5.92 15.51
N GLY A 248 2.40 4.95 15.93
CA GLY A 248 2.27 4.61 17.34
C GLY A 248 2.49 3.14 17.67
N GLU A 249 2.77 2.91 18.93
CA GLU A 249 2.60 1.62 19.61
C GLU A 249 1.21 1.62 20.28
N LEU A 250 0.36 0.67 19.92
CA LEU A 250 -1.02 0.58 20.42
C LEU A 250 -1.13 -0.56 21.42
N ASN A 251 -1.84 -0.32 22.51
CA ASN A 251 -2.12 -1.31 23.54
C ASN A 251 -3.62 -1.56 23.65
N PHE A 252 -3.96 -2.84 23.78
CA PHE A 252 -5.30 -3.33 24.01
C PHE A 252 -5.29 -4.04 25.37
N ASP A 253 -5.87 -3.41 26.37
CA ASP A 253 -6.08 -3.99 27.70
C ASP A 253 -7.58 -4.21 27.92
N ASN A 254 -8.02 -5.44 27.72
CA ASN A 254 -9.42 -5.84 27.86
C ASN A 254 -10.40 -4.98 27.05
N VAL A 255 -10.04 -4.69 25.79
CA VAL A 255 -10.87 -3.87 24.88
C VAL A 255 -12.05 -4.68 24.39
N PHE A 256 -13.26 -4.31 24.78
CA PHE A 256 -14.47 -4.95 24.28
C PHE A 256 -14.79 -4.49 22.86
N VAL A 257 -15.00 -5.45 21.95
CA VAL A 257 -15.40 -5.23 20.56
C VAL A 257 -16.69 -6.01 20.31
N PRO A 258 -17.79 -5.35 19.91
CA PRO A 258 -19.05 -6.03 19.74
C PRO A 258 -19.04 -6.91 18.48
N THR A 259 -19.93 -7.91 18.42
CA THR A 259 -19.94 -8.92 17.34
C THR A 259 -20.11 -8.28 15.95
N GLU A 260 -20.92 -7.22 15.85
CA GLU A 260 -21.14 -6.46 14.62
C GLU A 260 -19.90 -5.69 14.13
N ASN A 261 -18.85 -5.57 14.94
CA ASN A 261 -17.58 -4.97 14.55
C ASN A 261 -16.55 -6.00 14.06
N VAL A 262 -16.91 -7.28 13.91
CA VAL A 262 -16.10 -8.25 13.15
C VAL A 262 -16.13 -7.86 11.67
N LEU A 263 -14.96 -7.58 11.09
CA LEU A 263 -14.82 -7.24 9.68
C LEU A 263 -14.68 -8.53 8.85
N GLY A 264 -15.61 -8.74 7.91
CA GLY A 264 -15.67 -9.98 7.14
C GLY A 264 -16.28 -11.14 7.95
N LYS A 265 -15.51 -12.21 8.18
CA LYS A 265 -15.97 -13.41 8.90
C LYS A 265 -15.06 -13.72 10.08
N LEU A 266 -15.63 -14.30 11.14
CA LEU A 266 -14.86 -14.93 12.22
C LEU A 266 -13.86 -15.93 11.62
N ASN A 267 -12.62 -15.88 12.10
CA ASN A 267 -11.47 -16.66 11.60
C ASN A 267 -11.12 -16.41 10.11
N GLY A 268 -11.72 -15.38 9.50
CA GLY A 268 -11.53 -14.99 8.10
C GLY A 268 -10.52 -13.87 7.90
N GLY A 269 -9.75 -13.49 8.92
CA GLY A 269 -8.84 -12.34 8.88
C GLY A 269 -7.76 -12.45 7.80
N VAL A 270 -7.23 -13.65 7.51
CA VAL A 270 -6.28 -13.83 6.40
C VAL A 270 -6.91 -13.49 5.06
N ARG A 271 -8.18 -13.84 4.87
CA ARG A 271 -8.89 -13.49 3.64
C ARG A 271 -9.02 -11.97 3.52
N VAL A 272 -9.45 -11.29 4.58
CA VAL A 272 -9.53 -9.81 4.61
C VAL A 272 -8.18 -9.17 4.29
N LEU A 273 -7.10 -9.70 4.85
CA LEU A 273 -5.74 -9.24 4.56
C LEU A 273 -5.40 -9.42 3.06
N MET A 274 -5.59 -10.62 2.52
CA MET A 274 -5.22 -10.93 1.14
C MET A 274 -6.11 -10.23 0.10
N GLU A 275 -7.33 -9.86 0.47
CA GLU A 275 -8.21 -9.09 -0.42
C GLU A 275 -7.74 -7.66 -0.66
N GLY A 276 -7.01 -7.06 0.30
CA GLY A 276 -6.52 -5.68 0.19
C GLY A 276 -5.01 -5.55 -0.07
N LEU A 277 -4.18 -6.53 0.32
CA LEU A 277 -2.72 -6.39 0.36
C LEU A 277 -2.07 -6.05 -1.00
N ASP A 278 -2.55 -6.65 -2.09
CA ASP A 278 -1.99 -6.36 -3.42
C ASP A 278 -2.39 -4.96 -3.92
N LEU A 279 -3.62 -4.54 -3.63
CA LEU A 279 -4.09 -3.20 -3.94
C LEU A 279 -3.38 -2.15 -3.08
N GLU A 280 -3.12 -2.46 -1.80
CA GLU A 280 -2.28 -1.65 -0.92
C GLU A 280 -0.90 -1.40 -1.54
N ARG A 281 -0.23 -2.46 -1.99
CA ARG A 281 1.09 -2.36 -2.64
C ARG A 281 1.04 -1.53 -3.91
N LEU A 282 0.01 -1.74 -4.73
CA LEU A 282 -0.20 -0.97 -5.95
C LEU A 282 -0.32 0.53 -5.65
N VAL A 283 -1.23 0.93 -4.77
CA VAL A 283 -1.42 2.36 -4.44
C VAL A 283 -0.17 2.95 -3.78
N LEU A 284 0.45 2.23 -2.84
CA LEU A 284 1.68 2.69 -2.18
C LEU A 284 2.87 2.81 -3.15
N SER A 285 2.87 2.10 -4.29
CA SER A 285 3.90 2.26 -5.32
C SER A 285 3.92 3.66 -5.96
N ALA A 286 2.82 4.40 -5.87
CA ALA A 286 2.73 5.77 -6.36
C ALA A 286 3.44 6.80 -5.46
N GLY A 287 3.57 6.52 -4.16
CA GLY A 287 4.25 7.42 -3.22
C GLY A 287 5.72 7.72 -3.59
N PRO A 288 6.55 6.68 -3.87
CA PRO A 288 7.90 6.84 -4.39
C PRO A 288 7.98 7.64 -5.69
N LEU A 289 6.96 7.58 -6.57
CA LEU A 289 6.92 8.37 -7.80
C LEU A 289 6.86 9.87 -7.50
N GLY A 290 6.02 10.25 -6.54
CA GLY A 290 5.91 11.62 -6.07
C GLY A 290 7.25 12.13 -5.51
N ILE A 291 7.90 11.33 -4.67
CA ILE A 291 9.21 11.67 -4.08
C ILE A 291 10.29 11.81 -5.16
N MET A 292 10.33 10.92 -6.15
CA MET A 292 11.26 11.03 -7.29
C MET A 292 11.03 12.29 -8.11
N GLN A 293 9.77 12.64 -8.36
CA GLN A 293 9.42 13.87 -9.06
C GLN A 293 9.85 15.10 -8.25
N ALA A 294 9.60 15.12 -6.94
CA ALA A 294 10.04 16.20 -6.06
C ALA A 294 11.58 16.33 -6.04
N ALA A 295 12.30 15.21 -6.05
CA ALA A 295 13.76 15.21 -6.10
C ALA A 295 14.30 15.85 -7.39
N LEU A 296 13.62 15.63 -8.53
CA LEU A 296 13.91 16.28 -9.82
C LEU A 296 13.51 17.76 -9.81
N ASP A 297 12.36 18.10 -9.25
CA ASP A 297 11.86 19.48 -9.17
C ASP A 297 12.81 20.39 -8.36
N VAL A 298 13.53 19.81 -7.41
CA VAL A 298 14.55 20.51 -6.60
C VAL A 298 15.90 20.55 -7.32
N ALA A 299 16.35 19.41 -7.87
CA ALA A 299 17.68 19.30 -8.47
C ALA A 299 17.80 20.04 -9.81
N LEU A 300 16.76 20.00 -10.66
CA LEU A 300 16.83 20.55 -12.00
C LEU A 300 17.00 22.08 -12.00
N PRO A 301 16.17 22.89 -11.29
CA PRO A 301 16.40 24.34 -11.23
C PRO A 301 17.75 24.69 -10.60
N PHE A 302 18.15 23.98 -9.54
CA PHE A 302 19.43 24.22 -8.86
C PHE A 302 20.61 24.04 -9.81
N THR A 303 20.63 22.96 -10.59
CA THR A 303 21.73 22.68 -11.53
C THR A 303 21.84 23.70 -12.68
N HIS A 304 20.72 24.31 -13.08
CA HIS A 304 20.70 25.40 -14.07
C HIS A 304 21.16 26.74 -13.50
N GLN A 305 20.95 26.99 -12.21
CA GLN A 305 21.31 28.25 -11.55
C GLN A 305 22.73 28.24 -10.99
N ARG A 306 23.14 27.12 -10.37
CA ARG A 306 24.45 26.99 -9.72
C ARG A 306 25.56 26.97 -10.76
N LYS A 307 26.56 27.85 -10.60
CA LYS A 307 27.74 27.90 -11.46
C LYS A 307 29.00 27.39 -10.77
N GLN A 308 29.81 26.64 -11.49
CA GLN A 308 31.19 26.29 -11.15
C GLN A 308 32.03 26.38 -12.42
N PHE A 309 33.31 26.74 -12.29
CA PHE A 309 34.20 26.92 -13.44
C PHE A 309 33.61 27.88 -14.52
N GLY A 310 32.86 28.91 -14.07
CA GLY A 310 32.29 29.94 -14.95
C GLY A 310 30.99 29.55 -15.68
N ILE A 311 30.53 28.30 -15.61
CA ILE A 311 29.33 27.81 -16.31
C ILE A 311 28.31 27.20 -15.34
N PRO A 312 27.01 27.17 -15.71
CA PRO A 312 26.01 26.37 -14.98
C PRO A 312 26.43 24.91 -14.89
N ILE A 313 26.24 24.27 -13.73
CA ILE A 313 26.67 22.89 -13.54
C ILE A 313 25.90 21.90 -14.42
N ALA A 314 24.68 22.26 -14.86
CA ALA A 314 23.89 21.52 -15.85
C ALA A 314 24.58 21.36 -17.21
N GLN A 315 25.63 22.13 -17.53
CA GLN A 315 26.40 21.96 -18.76
C GLN A 315 27.45 20.85 -18.68
N ASN A 316 27.73 20.32 -17.49
CA ASN A 316 28.67 19.21 -17.31
C ASN A 316 28.00 17.87 -17.66
N GLN A 317 28.63 17.07 -18.52
CA GLN A 317 28.07 15.79 -18.99
C GLN A 317 27.76 14.79 -17.87
N PHE A 318 28.56 14.74 -16.81
CA PHE A 318 28.27 13.88 -15.65
C PHE A 318 27.01 14.29 -14.88
N ILE A 319 26.70 15.60 -14.85
CA ILE A 319 25.47 16.12 -14.25
C ILE A 319 24.27 15.80 -15.15
N GLN A 320 24.42 15.97 -16.46
CA GLN A 320 23.38 15.61 -17.44
C GLN A 320 23.05 14.11 -17.40
N GLY A 321 24.07 13.25 -17.33
CA GLY A 321 23.89 11.80 -17.21
C GLY A 321 23.08 11.43 -15.96
N LYS A 322 23.41 12.02 -14.82
CA LYS A 322 22.68 11.80 -13.56
C LYS A 322 21.21 12.26 -13.64
N LEU A 323 20.96 13.43 -14.21
CA LEU A 323 19.59 13.92 -14.43
C LEU A 323 18.80 13.02 -15.39
N ALA A 324 19.45 12.53 -16.45
CA ALA A 324 18.85 11.58 -17.39
C ALA A 324 18.51 10.24 -16.71
N ASP A 325 19.40 9.72 -15.86
CA ASP A 325 19.16 8.50 -15.09
C ASP A 325 17.98 8.68 -14.12
N MET A 326 17.94 9.79 -13.37
CA MET A 326 16.83 10.10 -12.47
C MET A 326 15.49 10.16 -13.22
N TYR A 327 15.45 10.83 -14.37
CA TYR A 327 14.25 10.93 -15.21
C TYR A 327 13.82 9.55 -15.73
N THR A 328 14.75 8.77 -16.29
CA THR A 328 14.45 7.44 -16.83
C THR A 328 13.93 6.50 -15.75
N LYS A 329 14.54 6.51 -14.55
CA LYS A 329 14.07 5.73 -13.40
C LYS A 329 12.62 6.09 -13.05
N LEU A 330 12.31 7.38 -12.93
CA LEU A 330 10.95 7.84 -12.65
C LEU A 330 9.95 7.40 -13.72
N GLN A 331 10.27 7.58 -15.01
CA GLN A 331 9.36 7.20 -16.09
C GLN A 331 9.13 5.69 -16.15
N ALA A 332 10.17 4.88 -15.94
CA ALA A 332 10.03 3.43 -15.85
C ALA A 332 9.14 3.01 -14.66
N SER A 333 9.34 3.61 -13.49
CA SER A 333 8.51 3.33 -12.31
C SER A 333 7.05 3.78 -12.48
N ARG A 334 6.80 4.94 -13.10
CA ARG A 334 5.45 5.40 -13.46
C ARG A 334 4.78 4.45 -14.43
N ALA A 335 5.45 4.11 -15.52
CA ALA A 335 4.90 3.22 -16.53
C ALA A 335 4.50 1.88 -15.93
N TYR A 336 5.33 1.29 -15.06
CA TYR A 336 4.99 0.04 -14.40
C TYR A 336 3.78 0.20 -13.46
N THR A 337 3.82 1.18 -12.56
CA THR A 337 2.75 1.45 -11.58
C THR A 337 1.40 1.69 -12.25
N TYR A 338 1.35 2.60 -13.23
CA TYR A 338 0.12 2.95 -13.92
C TYR A 338 -0.37 1.86 -14.87
N ALA A 339 0.52 1.10 -15.52
CA ALA A 339 0.10 -0.07 -16.29
C ALA A 339 -0.54 -1.14 -15.40
N THR A 340 -0.01 -1.37 -14.18
CA THR A 340 -0.62 -2.28 -13.22
C THR A 340 -1.96 -1.74 -12.72
N ALA A 341 -2.07 -0.46 -12.38
CA ALA A 341 -3.34 0.14 -11.95
C ALA A 341 -4.41 0.08 -13.04
N ARG A 342 -4.03 0.38 -14.28
CA ARG A 342 -4.89 0.25 -15.46
C ARG A 342 -5.37 -1.18 -15.68
N ALA A 343 -4.48 -2.17 -15.54
CA ALA A 343 -4.86 -3.57 -15.67
C ALA A 343 -5.86 -4.01 -14.58
N VAL A 344 -5.74 -3.47 -13.37
CA VAL A 344 -6.71 -3.69 -12.29
C VAL A 344 -8.06 -3.06 -12.69
N ASP A 345 -8.08 -1.78 -13.04
CA ASP A 345 -9.33 -1.05 -13.30
C ASP A 345 -10.05 -1.54 -14.57
N GLU A 346 -9.34 -1.62 -15.70
CA GLU A 346 -9.97 -1.94 -16.99
C GLU A 346 -10.26 -3.45 -17.16
N ASN A 347 -9.41 -4.32 -16.60
CA ASN A 347 -9.47 -5.76 -16.87
C ASN A 347 -9.80 -6.60 -15.61
N GLY A 348 -9.91 -5.99 -14.43
CA GLY A 348 -10.09 -6.71 -13.16
C GLY A 348 -8.89 -7.60 -12.79
N LEU A 349 -7.71 -7.34 -13.38
CA LEU A 349 -6.56 -8.22 -13.27
C LEU A 349 -5.64 -7.81 -12.12
N ILE A 350 -5.86 -8.41 -10.95
CA ILE A 350 -5.01 -8.21 -9.77
C ILE A 350 -4.00 -9.34 -9.69
N ARG A 351 -2.73 -9.01 -9.95
CA ARG A 351 -1.60 -9.96 -9.92
C ARG A 351 -0.63 -9.55 -8.84
N THR A 352 -0.42 -10.44 -7.87
CA THR A 352 0.51 -10.23 -6.75
C THR A 352 1.91 -9.85 -7.23
N GLN A 353 2.42 -10.52 -8.27
CA GLN A 353 3.74 -10.23 -8.82
C GLN A 353 3.85 -8.82 -9.41
N ASP A 354 2.78 -8.31 -10.04
CA ASP A 354 2.79 -7.00 -10.68
C ASP A 354 2.69 -5.91 -9.61
N CYS A 355 1.81 -6.09 -8.63
CA CYS A 355 1.67 -5.15 -7.51
C CYS A 355 2.93 -5.11 -6.63
N ALA A 356 3.51 -6.26 -6.30
CA ALA A 356 4.77 -6.34 -5.55
C ALA A 356 5.97 -5.82 -6.34
N GLY A 357 6.02 -6.09 -7.65
CA GLY A 357 7.07 -5.62 -8.55
C GLY A 357 7.06 -4.11 -8.72
N ALA A 358 5.88 -3.50 -8.87
CA ALA A 358 5.73 -2.05 -9.02
C ALA A 358 6.31 -1.29 -7.81
N ILE A 359 5.88 -1.64 -6.58
CA ILE A 359 6.38 -0.98 -5.37
C ILE A 359 7.84 -1.32 -5.08
N LEU A 360 8.31 -2.54 -5.34
CA LEU A 360 9.73 -2.91 -5.22
C LEU A 360 10.60 -1.99 -6.08
N TYR A 361 10.26 -1.89 -7.37
CA TYR A 361 11.04 -1.09 -8.32
C TYR A 361 10.96 0.40 -7.98
N ALA A 362 9.76 0.93 -7.74
CA ALA A 362 9.57 2.35 -7.43
C ALA A 362 10.27 2.77 -6.13
N ALA A 363 10.21 1.96 -5.07
CA ALA A 363 10.83 2.27 -3.77
C ALA A 363 12.36 2.41 -3.88
N GLU A 364 13.03 1.44 -4.51
CA GLU A 364 14.50 1.46 -4.62
C GLU A 364 14.97 2.57 -5.55
N ARG A 365 14.24 2.82 -6.64
CA ARG A 365 14.52 3.94 -7.53
C ARG A 365 14.34 5.29 -6.84
N ALA A 366 13.38 5.44 -5.92
CA ALA A 366 13.22 6.68 -5.16
C ALA A 366 14.38 6.97 -4.22
N THR A 367 14.91 5.96 -3.52
CA THR A 367 16.13 6.12 -2.70
C THR A 367 17.32 6.52 -3.56
N GLU A 368 17.51 5.90 -4.72
CA GLU A 368 18.61 6.29 -5.64
C GLU A 368 18.46 7.73 -6.16
N CYS A 369 17.27 8.11 -6.63
CA CYS A 369 17.01 9.45 -7.15
C CYS A 369 17.18 10.53 -6.06
N THR A 370 16.78 10.26 -4.81
CA THR A 370 16.95 11.20 -3.70
C THR A 370 18.41 11.34 -3.26
N LEU A 371 19.19 10.24 -3.27
CA LEU A 371 20.64 10.29 -3.09
C LEU A 371 21.32 11.11 -4.20
N ASP A 372 20.92 10.88 -5.45
CA ASP A 372 21.42 11.63 -6.61
C ASP A 372 21.06 13.12 -6.52
N SER A 373 19.85 13.45 -6.05
CA SER A 373 19.44 14.82 -5.79
C SER A 373 20.35 15.50 -4.77
N ILE A 374 20.60 14.88 -3.61
CA ILE A 374 21.55 15.40 -2.61
C ILE A 374 22.93 15.64 -3.25
N GLN A 375 23.42 14.69 -4.03
CA GLN A 375 24.72 14.79 -4.69
C GLN A 375 24.79 15.94 -5.71
N LEU A 376 23.70 16.19 -6.45
CA LEU A 376 23.57 17.31 -7.40
C LEU A 376 23.55 18.67 -6.70
N LEU A 377 22.92 18.74 -5.53
CA LEU A 377 22.89 19.96 -4.72
C LEU A 377 24.22 20.21 -3.96
N GLY A 378 25.05 19.17 -3.80
CA GLY A 378 26.31 19.24 -3.08
C GLY A 378 26.08 19.60 -1.60
N GLY A 379 26.85 20.55 -1.06
CA GLY A 379 26.69 20.98 0.34
C GLY A 379 25.28 21.47 0.68
N MET A 380 24.57 22.08 -0.29
CA MET A 380 23.17 22.52 -0.09
C MET A 380 22.20 21.34 0.04
N GLY A 381 22.54 20.16 -0.50
CA GLY A 381 21.71 18.96 -0.36
C GLY A 381 21.84 18.30 1.00
N TYR A 382 22.87 18.65 1.78
CA TYR A 382 23.15 18.07 3.09
C TYR A 382 22.66 18.93 4.26
N VAL A 383 22.28 20.18 4.00
CA VAL A 383 21.70 21.08 5.00
C VAL A 383 20.17 21.05 4.92
N GLU A 384 19.50 21.16 6.06
CA GLU A 384 18.03 21.11 6.16
C GLU A 384 17.32 22.38 5.61
N GLU A 385 18.06 23.33 5.04
CA GLU A 385 17.47 24.49 4.32
C GLU A 385 16.85 24.07 2.98
N MET A 386 17.25 22.91 2.44
CA MET A 386 16.71 22.34 1.21
C MET A 386 15.95 21.05 1.54
N PRO A 387 14.87 20.72 0.79
CA PRO A 387 14.07 19.52 1.06
C PRO A 387 14.77 18.20 0.74
N ALA A 388 15.98 18.22 0.15
CA ALA A 388 16.65 17.03 -0.36
C ALA A 388 16.89 15.95 0.71
N SER A 389 17.32 16.34 1.91
CA SER A 389 17.51 15.39 3.03
C SER A 389 16.19 14.78 3.50
N ARG A 390 15.13 15.59 3.62
CA ARG A 390 13.77 15.13 3.94
C ARG A 390 13.29 14.09 2.93
N LEU A 391 13.43 14.39 1.63
CA LEU A 391 12.99 13.47 0.56
C LEU A 391 13.70 12.11 0.64
N LEU A 392 15.01 12.08 0.92
CA LEU A 392 15.74 10.82 1.15
C LEU A 392 15.23 10.06 2.38
N ARG A 393 15.06 10.77 3.50
CA ARG A 393 14.55 10.17 4.75
C ARG A 393 13.17 9.57 4.56
N ASP A 394 12.29 10.25 3.81
CA ASP A 394 10.94 9.77 3.47
C ASP A 394 11.00 8.58 2.49
N ALA A 395 11.81 8.65 1.43
CA ALA A 395 11.93 7.59 0.43
C ALA A 395 12.27 6.23 1.06
N LYS A 396 13.16 6.22 2.04
CA LYS A 396 13.72 4.98 2.59
C LYS A 396 12.66 4.05 3.21
N LEU A 397 11.57 4.59 3.76
CA LEU A 397 10.53 3.76 4.36
C LEU A 397 9.87 2.82 3.34
N TYR A 398 9.76 3.22 2.07
CA TYR A 398 9.07 2.42 1.07
C TYR A 398 9.77 1.10 0.75
N GLU A 399 11.05 0.95 1.07
CA GLU A 399 11.76 -0.34 0.98
C GLU A 399 11.44 -1.29 2.15
N ILE A 400 10.85 -0.78 3.24
CA ILE A 400 10.68 -1.48 4.52
C ILE A 400 9.20 -1.71 4.84
N GLY A 401 8.38 -0.66 4.78
CA GLY A 401 6.94 -0.71 5.07
C GLY A 401 6.14 -1.49 4.04
N ALA A 402 4.91 -1.92 4.39
CA ALA A 402 4.01 -2.69 3.51
C ALA A 402 4.66 -3.96 2.89
N GLY A 403 5.58 -4.59 3.64
CA GLY A 403 6.43 -5.70 3.23
C GLY A 403 7.74 -5.23 2.62
N THR A 404 8.86 -5.78 3.07
CA THR A 404 10.19 -5.30 2.64
C THR A 404 10.50 -5.64 1.18
N SER A 405 11.50 -4.96 0.60
CA SER A 405 12.02 -5.32 -0.73
C SER A 405 12.40 -6.80 -0.85
N GLU A 406 12.93 -7.43 0.20
CA GLU A 406 13.26 -8.87 0.22
C GLU A 406 12.01 -9.73 0.07
N ILE A 407 10.96 -9.44 0.85
CA ILE A 407 9.69 -10.15 0.77
C ILE A 407 9.04 -9.97 -0.61
N ARG A 408 9.11 -8.75 -1.17
CA ARG A 408 8.55 -8.47 -2.49
C ARG A 408 9.27 -9.22 -3.61
N ARG A 409 10.58 -9.44 -3.51
CA ARG A 409 11.35 -10.23 -4.48
C ARG A 409 10.95 -11.71 -4.50
N MET A 410 10.39 -12.24 -3.41
CA MET A 410 9.94 -13.63 -3.39
C MET A 410 8.82 -13.87 -4.41
N PHE A 411 7.89 -12.92 -4.61
CA PHE A 411 6.72 -13.13 -5.47
C PHE A 411 7.07 -13.28 -6.97
N PRO A 412 7.87 -12.39 -7.60
CA PRO A 412 8.33 -12.59 -8.97
C PRO A 412 9.18 -13.86 -9.12
N LEU A 413 9.98 -14.19 -8.10
CA LEU A 413 10.90 -15.33 -8.13
C LEU A 413 10.17 -16.69 -8.15
N PHE A 414 9.01 -16.80 -7.48
CA PHE A 414 8.21 -18.04 -7.47
C PHE A 414 7.70 -18.45 -8.85
N ILE A 415 7.52 -17.49 -9.76
CA ILE A 415 7.13 -17.76 -11.15
C ILE A 415 8.36 -18.19 -11.98
N CYS A 416 9.49 -17.51 -11.81
CA CYS A 416 10.70 -17.78 -12.62
C CYS A 416 11.41 -19.09 -12.27
N ILE A 417 11.38 -19.51 -11.01
CA ILE A 417 12.08 -20.73 -10.56
C ILE A 417 11.15 -21.96 -10.59
N GLY A 418 9.82 -21.73 -10.65
CA GLY A 418 8.83 -22.76 -10.33
C GLY A 418 8.95 -23.14 -8.85
N SER A 419 7.83 -23.27 -8.15
CA SER A 419 7.87 -23.90 -6.83
C SER A 419 8.51 -25.28 -6.99
N SER A 420 9.62 -25.52 -6.31
CA SER A 420 10.33 -26.79 -6.29
C SER A 420 9.35 -27.97 -6.18
N GLY A 421 9.20 -28.72 -7.28
CA GLY A 421 8.53 -30.02 -7.30
C GLY A 421 7.19 -30.13 -8.03
N ASN A 422 6.98 -29.51 -9.19
CA ASN A 422 6.24 -30.16 -10.31
C ASN A 422 6.30 -29.31 -11.58
N THR A 423 7.09 -29.75 -12.54
CA THR A 423 7.18 -29.14 -13.87
C THR A 423 6.03 -29.63 -14.75
N HIS A 424 4.80 -29.10 -14.58
CA HIS A 424 3.74 -29.19 -15.61
C HIS A 424 2.97 -27.87 -15.66
N GLY A 425 2.98 -27.21 -16.82
CA GLY A 425 1.99 -26.22 -17.24
C GLY A 425 2.18 -24.79 -16.71
N PHE A 426 2.62 -23.90 -17.59
CA PHE A 426 2.30 -22.48 -17.52
C PHE A 426 0.79 -22.32 -17.67
N GLU A 427 0.05 -22.37 -16.57
CA GLU A 427 -1.34 -21.91 -16.39
C GLU A 427 -1.87 -22.63 -15.14
N ASP A 428 -1.85 -21.94 -14.00
CA ASP A 428 -2.96 -21.95 -13.04
C ASP A 428 -2.62 -21.10 -11.81
N GLY A 429 -3.41 -20.06 -11.62
CA GLY A 429 -3.42 -19.24 -10.41
C GLY A 429 -4.01 -20.03 -9.25
N ASN A 430 -3.15 -20.77 -8.55
CA ASN A 430 -3.47 -21.25 -7.20
C ASN A 430 -2.20 -21.49 -6.39
N VAL A 431 -1.46 -20.43 -6.06
CA VAL A 431 -0.42 -20.48 -5.02
C VAL A 431 -1.00 -19.93 -3.73
N ALA A 432 -2.02 -20.63 -3.22
CA ALA A 432 -2.65 -20.34 -1.94
C ALA A 432 -2.60 -21.56 -1.01
N HIS A 433 -1.54 -22.37 -1.07
CA HIS A 433 -1.28 -23.36 -0.03
C HIS A 433 0.23 -23.54 0.15
N HIS A 434 0.66 -23.38 1.40
CA HIS A 434 2.03 -23.50 1.91
C HIS A 434 3.02 -22.41 1.49
N GLN A 435 3.09 -21.33 2.28
CA GLN A 435 4.38 -20.70 2.62
C GLN A 435 4.36 -20.18 4.07
N THR A 436 4.74 -21.06 5.00
CA THR A 436 5.38 -20.65 6.25
C THR A 436 6.84 -20.99 6.03
N LEU A 437 7.63 -20.01 5.58
CA LEU A 437 9.08 -20.13 5.63
C LEU A 437 9.59 -19.07 6.59
N THR A 438 9.97 -19.53 7.78
CA THR A 438 10.71 -18.76 8.77
C THR A 438 12.09 -18.45 8.18
N LEU A 439 12.31 -17.21 7.75
CA LEU A 439 13.65 -16.70 7.48
C LEU A 439 13.85 -15.40 8.27
N LEU A 440 14.90 -15.41 9.08
CA LEU A 440 15.37 -14.29 9.90
C LEU A 440 15.67 -13.06 9.02
N VAL A 441 14.77 -12.10 9.01
CA VAL A 441 15.13 -10.68 8.85
C VAL A 441 14.45 -9.96 10.01
N GLY A 442 15.14 -9.98 11.14
CA GLY A 442 14.70 -9.32 12.37
C GLY A 442 14.68 -7.81 12.16
N ILE A 443 13.48 -7.23 12.23
CA ILE A 443 13.37 -5.87 12.77
C ILE A 443 13.70 -6.04 14.25
N GLY A 444 14.90 -5.59 14.64
CA GLY A 444 15.51 -5.93 15.92
C GLY A 444 14.56 -5.78 17.11
N GLU A 445 14.58 -6.78 18.00
CA GLU A 445 13.98 -6.70 19.32
C GLU A 445 14.53 -5.45 20.03
N ALA A 446 13.69 -4.42 20.17
CA ALA A 446 14.01 -3.31 21.05
C ALA A 446 13.69 -3.76 22.48
N GLU A 447 14.69 -4.22 23.21
CA GLU A 447 14.58 -4.36 24.66
C GLU A 447 14.23 -3.00 25.28
N PRO A 448 13.31 -2.93 26.25
CA PRO A 448 13.01 -1.69 26.94
C PRO A 448 14.23 -1.30 27.80
N LEU A 449 14.84 -0.16 27.46
CA LEU A 449 15.90 0.46 28.26
C LEU A 449 15.42 0.60 29.72
N GLY A 450 16.03 -0.21 30.59
CA GLY A 450 15.78 -0.19 32.02
C GLY A 450 16.07 1.17 32.63
N ARG A 451 15.22 1.56 33.59
CA ARG A 451 15.34 2.77 34.39
C ARG A 451 16.72 2.84 35.03
N ALA A 452 17.49 3.87 34.71
CA ALA A 452 18.67 4.25 35.48
C ALA A 452 18.23 4.83 36.84
N SER A 453 18.56 4.12 37.92
CA SER A 453 18.53 4.60 39.30
C SER A 453 19.79 5.47 39.56
N PRO A 454 19.76 6.49 40.43
CA PRO A 454 20.86 7.44 40.56
C PRO A 454 22.05 6.82 41.30
N ALA A 455 23.24 6.94 40.73
CA ALA A 455 24.48 6.63 41.43
C ALA A 455 24.77 7.73 42.47
N GLN A 456 24.88 7.29 43.72
CA GLN A 456 25.37 8.05 44.86
C GLN A 456 26.89 8.27 44.76
N ASP A 457 27.33 9.39 45.34
CA ASP A 457 28.72 9.73 45.66
C ASP A 457 29.48 8.59 46.35
N SER A 458 30.78 8.40 46.00
CA SER A 458 31.92 8.43 46.95
C SER A 458 33.24 7.89 46.35
N CYS A 459 34.32 8.62 46.68
CA CYS A 459 35.76 8.41 46.46
C CYS A 459 36.34 8.61 45.06
#